data_AF-A0A850QR85-F1
#
_entry.id   AF-A0A850QR85-F1
#
_cell.length_a   1.000
_cell.length_b   1.000
_cell.length_c   1.000
_cell.angle_alpha   90.00
_cell.angle_beta   90.00
_cell.angle_gamma   90.00
#
_symmetry.space_group_name_H-M   'P 1'
#
loop_
_entity.id
_entity.type
_entity.pdbx_description
1 polymer ?
#
loop_
_entity_poly.entity_id
_entity_poly.type
_entity_poly.pdbx_seq_one_letter_code
_entity_poly.pdbx_strand_id
1 'polypeptide(L)'
;MVLSIIIILFIFTVCCGYVIYRYNRESQDLQQQFNQIIGLRQLIFLLRFHRRESHNRLLKPTEKQLNIEQSLPESIAIQSLLLSLLGQAEHQHRPMFRLLKQRTLPILEEWPHYSIARNQAVHGKAIRHVFYLIDDLVTQALLSADQEE
;
A
#
# COMPACT_ATOMS: atom_id res chain seq x y z
N MET A 1 16.65 -52.27 -17.18
CA MET A 1 16.83 -51.18 -18.15
C MET A 1 15.58 -50.31 -18.28
N VAL A 2 14.43 -50.84 -18.71
CA VAL A 2 13.19 -50.06 -18.89
C VAL A 2 12.70 -49.43 -17.56
N LEU A 3 12.65 -50.21 -16.47
CA LEU A 3 12.25 -49.70 -15.15
C LEU A 3 13.17 -48.57 -14.66
N SER A 4 14.47 -48.69 -14.89
CA SER A 4 15.49 -47.70 -14.53
C SER A 4 15.28 -46.38 -15.30
N ILE A 5 14.94 -46.46 -16.59
CA ILE A 5 14.64 -45.31 -17.44
C ILE A 5 13.36 -44.60 -16.97
N ILE A 6 12.32 -45.35 -16.59
CA ILE A 6 11.06 -44.79 -16.06
C ILE A 6 11.30 -44.03 -14.75
N ILE A 7 12.11 -44.58 -13.84
CA ILE A 7 12.44 -43.92 -12.56
C ILE A 7 13.21 -42.61 -12.80
N ILE A 8 14.19 -42.60 -13.71
CA ILE A 8 14.96 -41.39 -14.04
C ILE A 8 14.06 -40.30 -14.65
N LEU A 9 13.16 -40.66 -15.57
CA LEU A 9 12.19 -39.73 -16.15
C LEU A 9 11.24 -39.14 -15.09
N PHE A 10 10.79 -39.97 -14.14
CA PHE A 10 9.94 -39.50 -13.04
C PHE A 10 10.66 -38.50 -12.15
N ILE A 11 11.90 -38.79 -11.74
CA ILE A 11 12.72 -37.89 -10.93
C ILE A 11 12.98 -36.58 -11.68
N PHE A 12 13.32 -36.65 -12.97
CA PHE A 12 13.53 -35.46 -13.80
C PHE A 12 12.28 -34.58 -13.88
N THR A 13 11.11 -35.19 -14.05
CA THR A 13 9.83 -34.47 -14.12
C THR A 13 9.50 -33.76 -12.80
N VAL A 14 9.71 -34.44 -11.67
CA VAL A 14 9.52 -33.85 -10.34
C VAL A 14 10.51 -32.69 -10.09
N CYS A 15 11.77 -32.86 -10.48
CA CYS A 15 12.79 -31.84 -10.33
C CYS A 15 12.48 -30.59 -11.18
N CYS A 16 12.10 -30.78 -12.46
CA CYS A 16 11.65 -29.69 -13.33
C CYS A 16 10.43 -28.98 -12.76
N GLY A 17 9.43 -29.75 -12.26
CA GLY A 17 8.25 -29.18 -11.64
C GLY A 17 8.58 -28.32 -10.41
N TYR A 18 9.51 -28.78 -9.57
CA TYR A 18 9.98 -28.03 -8.40
C TYR A 18 10.69 -26.72 -8.78
N VAL A 19 11.56 -26.76 -9.80
CA VAL A 19 12.28 -25.56 -10.26
C VAL A 19 11.31 -24.52 -10.83
N ILE A 20 10.35 -24.94 -11.67
CA ILE A 20 9.32 -24.05 -12.22
C ILE A 20 8.45 -23.46 -11.10
N TYR A 21 8.05 -24.28 -10.13
CA TYR A 21 7.29 -23.83 -8.98
C TYR A 21 8.03 -22.76 -8.17
N ARG A 22 9.32 -22.98 -7.90
CA ARG A 22 10.17 -22.02 -7.19
C ARG A 22 10.28 -20.70 -7.96
N TYR A 23 10.62 -20.76 -9.23
CA TYR A 23 10.80 -19.57 -10.08
C TYR A 23 9.52 -18.72 -10.18
N ASN A 24 8.36 -19.38 -10.36
CA ASN A 24 7.08 -18.69 -10.42
C ASN A 24 6.73 -18.01 -9.10
N ARG A 25 7.12 -18.61 -7.96
CA ARG A 25 6.85 -18.05 -6.64
C ARG A 25 7.68 -16.81 -6.37
N GLU A 26 8.96 -16.84 -6.70
CA GLU A 26 9.89 -15.71 -6.57
C GLU A 26 9.42 -14.51 -7.43
N SER A 27 9.02 -14.78 -8.68
CA SER A 27 8.45 -13.74 -9.56
C SER A 27 7.15 -13.13 -9.01
N GLN A 28 6.31 -13.94 -8.37
CA GLN A 28 5.06 -13.47 -7.75
C GLN A 28 5.31 -12.58 -6.53
N ASP A 29 6.29 -12.95 -5.69
CA ASP A 29 6.64 -12.19 -4.49
C ASP A 29 7.20 -10.81 -4.86
N LEU A 30 8.12 -10.75 -5.84
CA LEU A 30 8.62 -9.48 -6.38
C LEU A 30 7.51 -8.61 -6.95
N GLN A 31 6.59 -9.20 -7.72
CA GLN A 31 5.47 -8.48 -8.30
C GLN A 31 4.50 -7.96 -7.22
N GLN A 32 4.31 -8.70 -6.14
CA GLN A 32 3.49 -8.27 -5.01
C GLN A 32 4.11 -7.09 -4.28
N GLN A 33 5.41 -7.12 -3.98
CA GLN A 33 6.14 -6.00 -3.37
C GLN A 33 6.07 -4.75 -4.25
N PHE A 34 6.28 -4.90 -5.57
CA PHE A 34 6.16 -3.80 -6.53
C PHE A 34 4.75 -3.19 -6.54
N ASN A 35 3.71 -4.03 -6.55
CA ASN A 35 2.31 -3.58 -6.48
C ASN A 35 2.01 -2.81 -5.19
N GLN A 36 2.55 -3.24 -4.04
CA GLN A 36 2.41 -2.52 -2.77
C GLN A 36 3.05 -1.13 -2.84
N ILE A 37 4.27 -1.03 -3.38
CA ILE A 37 4.98 0.26 -3.54
C ILE A 37 4.19 1.21 -4.45
N ILE A 38 3.66 0.70 -5.58
CA ILE A 38 2.80 1.47 -6.47
C ILE A 38 1.55 1.96 -5.73
N GLY A 39 0.88 1.08 -4.98
CA GLY A 39 -0.32 1.44 -4.22
C GLY A 39 -0.03 2.51 -3.16
N LEU A 40 1.11 2.44 -2.47
CA LEU A 40 1.53 3.48 -1.52
C LEU A 40 1.83 4.81 -2.23
N ARG A 41 2.42 4.77 -3.42
CA ARG A 41 2.61 5.98 -4.25
C ARG A 41 1.28 6.60 -4.68
N GLN A 42 0.31 5.78 -5.05
CA GLN A 42 -1.06 6.22 -5.35
C GLN A 42 -1.73 6.84 -4.12
N LEU A 43 -1.52 6.25 -2.93
CA LEU A 43 -2.03 6.80 -1.68
C LEU A 43 -1.46 8.19 -1.40
N ILE A 44 -0.16 8.42 -1.64
CA ILE A 44 0.44 9.76 -1.52
C ILE A 44 -0.27 10.75 -2.45
N PHE A 45 -0.52 10.37 -3.70
CA PHE A 45 -1.23 11.23 -4.65
C PHE A 45 -2.62 11.59 -4.15
N LEU A 46 -3.40 10.60 -3.70
CA LEU A 46 -4.74 10.80 -3.16
C LEU A 46 -4.73 11.66 -1.90
N LEU A 47 -3.78 11.46 -0.98
CA LEU A 47 -3.65 12.28 0.23
C LEU A 47 -3.29 13.73 -0.09
N ARG A 48 -2.45 13.97 -1.10
CA ARG A 48 -2.14 15.33 -1.57
C ARG A 48 -3.36 15.99 -2.20
N PHE A 49 -4.13 15.23 -2.96
CA PHE A 49 -5.39 15.68 -3.55
C PHE A 49 -6.40 16.05 -2.47
N HIS A 50 -6.63 15.15 -1.51
CA HIS A 50 -7.52 15.38 -0.37
C HIS A 50 -7.10 16.59 0.48
N ARG A 51 -5.79 16.77 0.71
CA ARG A 51 -5.26 17.95 1.40
C ARG A 51 -5.63 19.24 0.68
N ARG A 52 -5.54 19.26 -0.66
CA ARG A 52 -5.87 20.45 -1.45
C ARG A 52 -7.36 20.76 -1.38
N GLU A 53 -8.22 19.75 -1.53
CA GLU A 53 -9.67 19.94 -1.51
C GLU A 53 -10.18 20.35 -0.14
N SER A 54 -9.74 19.67 0.93
CA SER A 54 -10.04 20.06 2.31
C SER A 54 -9.56 21.48 2.62
N HIS A 55 -8.35 21.85 2.19
CA HIS A 55 -7.82 23.20 2.38
C HIS A 55 -8.63 24.26 1.65
N ASN A 56 -9.00 24.02 0.38
CA ASN A 56 -9.83 24.93 -0.41
C ASN A 56 -11.22 25.14 0.23
N ARG A 57 -11.81 24.08 0.82
CA ARG A 57 -13.08 24.18 1.54
C ARG A 57 -12.96 24.96 2.85
N LEU A 58 -11.88 24.76 3.60
CA LEU A 58 -11.61 25.52 4.85
C LEU A 58 -11.35 27.01 4.59
N LEU A 59 -10.84 27.39 3.40
CA LEU A 59 -10.59 28.78 3.01
C LEU A 59 -11.83 29.58 2.60
N LYS A 60 -12.97 28.94 2.32
CA LYS A 60 -14.22 29.59 1.84
C LYS A 60 -15.37 29.36 2.82
N PRO A 61 -15.44 30.11 3.95
CA PRO A 61 -16.42 29.85 5.00
C PRO A 61 -17.86 30.23 4.60
N THR A 62 -18.04 31.14 3.65
CA THR A 62 -19.26 31.97 3.54
C THR A 62 -20.42 31.35 2.75
N GLU A 63 -20.23 30.32 1.93
CA GLU A 63 -21.32 29.78 1.07
C GLU A 63 -21.68 28.30 1.34
N LYS A 64 -20.96 27.58 2.21
CA LYS A 64 -20.96 26.11 2.20
C LYS A 64 -21.14 25.39 3.53
N GLN A 65 -21.57 26.05 4.61
CA GLN A 65 -21.90 25.35 5.86
C GLN A 65 -22.94 24.23 5.70
N LEU A 66 -23.76 24.26 4.63
CA LEU A 66 -24.71 23.19 4.28
C LEU A 66 -24.09 21.93 3.62
N ASN A 67 -22.83 21.97 3.15
CA ASN A 67 -22.19 20.86 2.42
C ASN A 67 -20.88 20.36 3.05
N ILE A 68 -20.51 20.86 4.23
CA ILE A 68 -19.31 20.42 4.95
C ILE A 68 -19.44 18.98 5.46
N GLU A 69 -20.66 18.50 5.71
CA GLU A 69 -20.93 17.11 6.12
C GLU A 69 -20.76 16.09 4.98
N GLN A 70 -20.72 16.53 3.71
CA GLN A 70 -20.49 15.60 2.61
C GLN A 70 -19.02 15.21 2.53
N SER A 71 -18.75 13.94 2.83
CA SER A 71 -17.47 13.30 2.62
C SER A 71 -16.95 13.60 1.22
N LEU A 72 -15.72 14.06 1.14
CA LEU A 72 -15.04 14.32 -0.12
C LEU A 72 -14.98 13.02 -0.96
N PRO A 73 -15.25 13.04 -2.28
CA PRO A 73 -15.36 11.83 -3.10
C PRO A 73 -14.07 11.00 -3.14
N GLU A 74 -12.91 11.64 -3.05
CA GLU A 74 -11.63 10.97 -2.95
C GLU A 74 -11.45 10.18 -1.65
N SER A 75 -12.22 10.48 -0.60
CA SER A 75 -12.16 9.75 0.68
C SER A 75 -12.51 8.27 0.48
N ILE A 76 -13.47 7.98 -0.40
CA ILE A 76 -13.85 6.60 -0.76
C ILE A 76 -12.69 5.90 -1.47
N ALA A 77 -12.03 6.59 -2.40
CA ALA A 77 -10.87 6.06 -3.12
C ALA A 77 -9.68 5.80 -2.17
N ILE A 78 -9.46 6.67 -1.19
CA ILE A 78 -8.42 6.48 -0.16
C ILE A 78 -8.75 5.25 0.71
N GLN A 79 -10.00 5.12 1.14
CA GLN A 79 -10.44 3.99 1.97
C GLN A 79 -10.32 2.65 1.22
N SER A 80 -10.78 2.59 -0.03
CA SER A 80 -10.69 1.38 -0.84
C SER A 80 -9.24 0.98 -1.12
N LEU A 81 -8.37 1.96 -1.39
CA LEU A 81 -6.94 1.73 -1.59
C LEU A 81 -6.26 1.23 -0.30
N LEU A 82 -6.57 1.81 0.86
CA LEU A 82 -6.05 1.36 2.15
C LEU A 82 -6.47 -0.09 2.47
N LEU A 83 -7.71 -0.47 2.14
CA LEU A 83 -8.19 -1.84 2.30
C LEU A 83 -7.46 -2.80 1.35
N SER A 84 -7.28 -2.41 0.09
CA SER A 84 -6.54 -3.19 -0.91
C SER A 84 -5.09 -3.42 -0.47
N LEU A 85 -4.39 -2.35 -0.06
CA LEU A 85 -3.02 -2.41 0.45
C LEU A 85 -2.90 -3.31 1.68
N LEU A 86 -3.85 -3.26 2.61
CA LEU A 86 -3.86 -4.15 3.78
C LEU A 86 -4.10 -5.61 3.40
N GLY A 87 -4.96 -5.86 2.40
CA GLY A 87 -5.24 -7.22 1.91
C GLY A 87 -4.04 -7.85 1.21
N GLN A 88 -3.27 -7.04 0.48
CA GLN A 88 -2.07 -7.44 -0.24
C GLN A 88 -0.80 -7.49 0.63
N ALA A 89 -0.85 -6.93 1.85
CA ALA A 89 0.29 -6.92 2.76
C ALA A 89 0.66 -8.34 3.20
N GLU A 90 1.95 -8.66 3.14
CA GLU A 90 2.50 -9.86 3.75
C GLU A 90 2.24 -9.87 5.27
N HIS A 91 2.22 -11.07 5.86
CA HIS A 91 1.91 -11.23 7.28
C HIS A 91 2.79 -10.38 8.20
N GLN A 92 4.06 -10.21 7.85
CA GLN A 92 5.02 -9.38 8.58
C GLN A 92 4.71 -7.88 8.52
N HIS A 93 4.23 -7.36 7.39
CA HIS A 93 3.96 -5.92 7.22
C HIS A 93 2.53 -5.50 7.55
N ARG A 94 1.59 -6.46 7.65
CA ARG A 94 0.18 -6.20 8.00
C ARG A 94 -0.01 -5.23 9.18
N PRO A 95 0.76 -5.31 10.29
CA PRO A 95 0.64 -4.35 11.40
C PRO A 95 0.87 -2.90 10.97
N MET A 96 1.84 -2.65 10.09
CA MET A 96 2.18 -1.32 9.59
C MET A 96 1.07 -0.75 8.71
N PHE A 97 0.53 -1.56 7.79
CA PHE A 97 -0.61 -1.15 6.96
C PHE A 97 -1.88 -0.91 7.78
N ARG A 98 -2.11 -1.70 8.84
CA ARG A 98 -3.22 -1.47 9.78
C ARG A 98 -3.06 -0.14 10.52
N LEU A 99 -1.84 0.17 10.99
CA LEU A 99 -1.53 1.44 11.62
C LEU A 99 -1.73 2.60 10.63
N LEU A 100 -1.25 2.46 9.39
CA LEU A 100 -1.45 3.46 8.34
C LEU A 100 -2.93 3.76 8.11
N LYS A 101 -3.77 2.73 7.98
CA LYS A 101 -5.23 2.88 7.87
C LYS A 101 -5.80 3.60 9.08
N GLN A 102 -5.47 3.14 10.30
CA GLN A 102 -5.97 3.73 11.55
C GLN A 102 -5.59 5.22 11.69
N ARG A 103 -4.41 5.62 11.20
CA ARG A 103 -3.95 7.02 11.26
C ARG A 103 -4.55 7.88 10.14
N THR A 104 -4.92 7.28 9.02
CA THR A 104 -5.42 8.01 7.84
C THR A 104 -6.92 8.25 7.90
N LEU A 105 -7.71 7.30 8.41
CA LEU A 105 -9.17 7.44 8.50
C LEU A 105 -9.64 8.71 9.23
N PRO A 106 -9.09 9.08 10.41
CA PRO A 106 -9.52 10.29 11.12
C PRO A 106 -9.32 11.56 10.28
N ILE A 107 -8.32 11.58 9.40
CA ILE A 107 -8.06 12.72 8.53
C ILE A 107 -9.21 12.93 7.54
N LEU A 108 -9.80 11.84 7.04
CA LEU A 108 -10.88 11.89 6.07
C LEU A 108 -12.21 12.34 6.68
N GLU A 109 -12.40 12.10 7.97
CA GLU A 109 -13.65 12.35 8.70
C GLU A 109 -13.62 13.66 9.48
N GLU A 110 -12.50 13.97 10.13
CA GLU A 110 -12.40 15.10 11.07
C GLU A 110 -11.89 16.39 10.44
N TRP A 111 -11.37 16.37 9.20
CA TRP A 111 -10.85 17.57 8.53
C TRP A 111 -11.80 18.78 8.54
N PRO A 112 -13.15 18.65 8.53
CA PRO A 112 -14.06 19.78 8.66
C PRO A 112 -13.83 20.63 9.91
N HIS A 113 -13.35 20.01 10.98
CA HIS A 113 -13.13 20.62 12.29
C HIS A 113 -11.69 21.12 12.47
N TYR A 114 -10.85 20.99 11.44
CA TYR A 114 -9.44 21.37 11.52
C TYR A 114 -9.26 22.85 11.18
N SER A 115 -8.36 23.52 11.91
CA SER A 115 -7.80 24.77 11.41
C SER A 115 -6.98 24.51 10.14
N ILE A 116 -6.78 25.54 9.32
CA ILE A 116 -5.95 25.44 8.11
C ILE A 116 -4.55 24.89 8.41
N ALA A 117 -3.92 25.37 9.49
CA ALA A 117 -2.61 24.91 9.93
C ALA A 117 -2.63 23.44 10.37
N ARG A 118 -3.65 23.03 11.15
CA ARG A 118 -3.83 21.63 11.57
C ARG A 118 -4.04 20.72 10.36
N ASN A 119 -4.85 21.14 9.39
CA ASN A 119 -5.12 20.38 8.17
C ASN A 119 -3.82 20.08 7.39
N GLN A 120 -2.98 21.10 7.20
CA GLN A 120 -1.67 20.95 6.54
C GLN A 120 -0.73 20.03 7.33
N ALA A 121 -0.65 20.20 8.66
CA ALA A 121 0.24 19.42 9.51
C ALA A 121 -0.13 17.94 9.56
N VAL A 122 -1.43 17.63 9.75
CA VAL A 122 -1.93 16.25 9.85
C VAL A 122 -1.76 15.50 8.53
N HIS A 123 -2.12 16.12 7.39
CA HIS A 123 -1.88 15.54 6.07
C HIS A 123 -0.38 15.35 5.78
N GLY A 124 0.45 16.34 6.11
CA GLY A 124 1.91 16.24 5.94
C GLY A 124 2.51 15.10 6.74
N LYS A 125 2.02 14.89 7.98
CA LYS A 125 2.40 13.75 8.81
C LYS A 125 1.99 12.41 8.18
N ALA A 126 0.76 12.29 7.68
CA ALA A 126 0.29 11.07 7.02
C ALA A 126 1.11 10.73 5.77
N ILE A 127 1.36 11.71 4.90
CA ILE A 127 2.19 11.53 3.70
C ILE A 127 3.60 11.07 4.08
N ARG A 128 4.19 11.63 5.14
CA ARG A 128 5.50 11.20 5.63
C ARG A 128 5.49 9.74 6.12
N HIS A 129 4.45 9.31 6.82
CA HIS A 129 4.30 7.91 7.22
C HIS A 129 4.20 6.97 6.01
N VAL A 130 3.54 7.39 4.93
CA VAL A 130 3.53 6.58 3.69
C VAL A 130 4.93 6.50 3.08
N PHE A 131 5.69 7.59 3.06
CA PHE A 131 7.09 7.55 2.59
C PHE A 131 7.97 6.63 3.43
N TYR A 132 7.84 6.64 4.74
CA TYR A 132 8.59 5.73 5.61
C TYR A 132 8.24 4.27 5.34
N LEU A 133 6.98 3.96 5.05
CA LEU A 133 6.58 2.60 4.71
C LEU A 133 7.13 2.16 3.34
N ILE A 134 7.18 3.07 2.36
CA ILE A 134 7.83 2.79 1.08
C ILE A 134 9.33 2.51 1.28
N ASP A 135 10.01 3.35 2.06
CA ASP A 135 11.44 3.21 2.35
C ASP A 135 11.77 1.89 3.04
N ASP A 136 10.97 1.51 4.05
CA ASP A 136 11.11 0.23 4.75
C ASP A 136 10.87 -0.97 3.82
N LEU A 137 9.82 -0.96 2.99
CA LEU A 137 9.55 -2.02 2.03
C LEU A 137 10.65 -2.15 0.98
N VAL A 138 11.16 -1.03 0.45
CA VAL A 138 12.26 -1.03 -0.53
C VAL A 138 13.54 -1.55 0.12
N THR A 139 13.85 -1.11 1.34
CA THR A 139 15.04 -1.57 2.07
C THR A 139 14.98 -3.08 2.30
N GLN A 140 13.83 -3.61 2.70
CA GLN A 140 13.66 -5.05 2.91
C GLN A 140 13.70 -5.86 1.61
N ALA A 141 13.18 -5.32 0.52
CA ALA A 141 13.32 -5.92 -0.81
C ALA A 141 14.79 -6.03 -1.23
N LEU A 142 15.56 -4.95 -1.03
CA LEU A 142 17.00 -4.93 -1.33
C LEU A 142 17.78 -5.91 -0.45
N LEU A 143 17.49 -5.95 0.86
CA LEU A 143 18.14 -6.89 1.79
C LEU A 143 17.84 -8.35 1.44
N SER A 144 16.62 -8.64 0.99
CA SER A 144 16.25 -9.98 0.53
C SER A 144 17.02 -10.37 -0.74
N ALA A 145 17.16 -9.43 -1.68
CA ALA A 145 17.92 -9.66 -2.91
C ALA A 145 19.43 -9.90 -2.62
N ASP A 146 20.03 -9.13 -1.71
CA ASP A 146 21.43 -9.32 -1.30
C ASP A 146 21.70 -10.65 -0.58
N GLN A 147 20.68 -11.30 -0.01
CA GLN A 147 20.80 -12.61 0.64
C GLN A 147 20.66 -13.80 -0.33
N GLU A 148 20.19 -13.55 -1.55
CA GLU A 148 20.01 -14.57 -2.59
C GLU A 148 21.23 -14.67 -3.54
N GLU A 149 22.18 -13.72 -3.48
CA GLU A 149 23.53 -13.80 -4.07
C GLU A 149 24.52 -14.55 -3.17
#